data_AF-A0A932B2H9-F1
#
_entry.id   AF-A0A932B2H9-F1
#
_cell.length_a   1.000
_cell.length_b   1.000
_cell.length_c   1.000
_cell.angle_alpha   90.00
_cell.angle_beta   90.00
_cell.angle_gamma   90.00
#
_symmetry.space_group_name_H-M   'P 1'
#
loop_
_entity.id
_entity.type
_entity.pdbx_description
1 polymer ?
#
loop_
_entity_poly.entity_id
_entity_poly.type
_entity_poly.pdbx_seq_one_letter_code
_entity_poly.pdbx_strand_id
1 'polypeptide(L)'
;AGLSWLAYDPAGGTAGTTLAKSAADASASVNGVTVSSSTNQFSDVLNGISFTVGKVTVTSSNDVPPVVTDNPVTVTVKQDNDTISKAINDFAGAYSSLVTLLRTNTKYDDSTKTAGTLQGDSTAVGILNQLRATIGSTSGNSSVFTTLSSVGVTIQSDGTLAVNSTKLTNSLGKLAEVKKLFSNANLTDSNKDGIATKLRTLGDNLLGFEGALTTRTAGLKTSVANNQKRQDELDARATLYEKRLRAQYTALDQTMANISGQSSYVTQMITNWNKG
;
A
#
# COMPACT_ATOMS: atom_id res chain seq x y z
N ALA A 1 15.39 -14.76 69.30
CA ALA A 1 14.54 -15.49 68.34
C ALA A 1 14.22 -14.54 67.19
N GLY A 2 14.46 -14.89 65.91
CA GLY A 2 14.10 -13.93 64.87
C GLY A 2 14.39 -14.23 63.40
N LEU A 3 15.31 -15.13 63.02
CA LEU A 3 15.59 -15.38 61.59
C LEU A 3 15.77 -16.86 61.22
N SER A 4 15.93 -17.75 62.20
CA SER A 4 16.14 -19.20 62.00
C SER A 4 14.90 -19.95 61.49
N TRP A 5 13.73 -19.32 61.44
CA TRP A 5 12.49 -19.91 60.91
C TRP A 5 12.29 -19.67 59.40
N LEU A 6 13.14 -18.84 58.78
CA LEU A 6 13.11 -18.61 57.33
C LEU A 6 14.21 -19.39 56.58
N ALA A 7 15.06 -20.12 57.29
CA ALA A 7 16.10 -20.94 56.66
C ALA A 7 15.49 -22.27 56.17
N TYR A 8 15.42 -22.45 54.85
CA TYR A 8 15.07 -23.73 54.22
C TYR A 8 16.34 -24.56 53.98
N ASP A 9 16.44 -25.72 54.63
CA ASP A 9 17.47 -26.74 54.39
C ASP A 9 16.84 -27.93 53.63
N PRO A 10 17.28 -28.23 52.39
CA PRO A 10 16.69 -29.28 51.56
C PRO A 10 17.02 -30.71 52.00
N ALA A 11 17.93 -30.94 52.95
CA ALA A 11 18.37 -32.28 53.34
C ALA A 11 17.86 -32.77 54.71
N GLY A 12 17.23 -31.91 55.51
CA GLY A 12 16.78 -32.26 56.87
C GLY A 12 15.56 -31.45 57.29
N GLY A 13 14.37 -32.08 57.23
CA GLY A 13 13.08 -31.46 57.52
C GLY A 13 13.04 -30.73 58.87
N THR A 14 12.99 -29.40 58.82
CA THR A 14 12.80 -28.53 59.99
C THR A 14 11.33 -28.12 60.09
N ALA A 15 10.75 -28.24 61.29
CA ALA A 15 9.38 -27.85 61.56
C ALA A 15 9.22 -26.31 61.53
N GLY A 16 8.44 -25.81 60.57
CA GLY A 16 8.04 -24.40 60.50
C GLY A 16 7.60 -23.95 59.10
N THR A 17 8.25 -24.45 58.04
CA THR A 17 7.85 -24.24 56.65
C THR A 17 8.08 -25.50 55.82
N THR A 18 7.01 -26.12 55.35
CA THR A 18 7.09 -27.24 54.39
C THR A 18 7.14 -26.69 52.98
N LEU A 19 7.99 -27.23 52.10
CA LEU A 19 7.95 -26.90 50.66
C LEU A 19 6.60 -27.33 50.10
N ALA A 20 5.71 -26.38 49.84
CA ALA A 20 4.35 -26.67 49.37
C ALA A 20 4.34 -27.27 47.94
N LYS A 21 5.32 -26.92 47.11
CA LYS A 21 5.48 -27.43 45.74
C LYS A 21 6.92 -27.23 45.26
N SER A 22 7.55 -28.29 44.76
CA SER A 22 8.85 -28.20 44.08
C SER A 22 8.69 -27.63 42.67
N ALA A 23 9.67 -26.84 42.22
CA ALA A 23 9.80 -26.52 40.80
C ALA A 23 10.19 -27.79 40.04
N ALA A 24 9.59 -28.00 38.88
CA ALA A 24 9.90 -29.10 37.99
C ALA A 24 9.80 -28.60 36.54
N ASP A 25 10.71 -29.07 35.70
CA ASP A 25 10.67 -28.82 34.27
C ASP A 25 9.45 -29.52 33.65
N ALA A 26 8.87 -28.91 32.63
CA ALA A 26 7.85 -29.56 31.82
C ALA A 26 8.50 -30.73 31.06
N SER A 27 7.87 -31.90 31.07
CA SER A 27 8.29 -33.07 30.29
C SER A 27 7.16 -33.51 29.37
N ALA A 28 7.50 -33.85 28.14
CA ALA A 28 6.56 -34.36 27.14
C ALA A 28 7.22 -35.45 26.29
N SER A 29 6.42 -36.32 25.67
CA SER A 29 6.89 -37.28 24.66
C SER A 29 6.34 -36.89 23.30
N VAL A 30 7.22 -36.66 22.33
CA VAL A 30 6.87 -36.35 20.93
C VAL A 30 7.33 -37.52 20.07
N ASN A 31 6.38 -38.24 19.46
CA ASN A 31 6.65 -39.43 18.65
C ASN A 31 7.55 -40.47 19.36
N GLY A 32 7.41 -40.62 20.68
CA GLY A 32 8.20 -41.55 21.50
C GLY A 32 9.53 -40.98 22.02
N VAL A 33 9.92 -39.77 21.62
CA VAL A 33 11.12 -39.09 22.13
C VAL A 33 10.75 -38.17 23.28
N THR A 34 11.39 -38.35 24.44
CA THR A 34 11.17 -37.50 25.61
C THR A 34 11.88 -36.17 25.44
N VAL A 35 11.17 -35.07 25.67
CA VAL A 35 11.68 -33.71 25.67
C VAL A 35 11.38 -33.02 27.00
N SER A 36 12.23 -32.09 27.39
CA SER A 36 12.05 -31.27 28.60
C SER A 36 12.22 -29.78 28.29
N SER A 37 11.52 -28.94 29.05
CA SER A 37 11.63 -27.49 28.97
C SER A 37 11.48 -26.90 30.37
N SER A 38 12.23 -25.85 30.68
CA SER A 38 12.10 -25.10 31.94
C SER A 38 10.78 -24.34 32.05
N THR A 39 10.03 -24.23 30.95
CA THR A 39 8.69 -23.63 30.90
C THR A 39 7.69 -24.59 30.26
N ASN A 40 6.40 -24.24 30.30
CA ASN A 40 5.37 -25.00 29.57
C ASN A 40 5.40 -24.77 28.04
N GLN A 41 6.34 -23.99 27.52
CA GLN A 41 6.52 -23.74 26.09
C GLN A 41 7.73 -24.52 25.55
N PHE A 42 7.50 -25.22 24.45
CA PHE A 42 8.51 -25.96 23.71
C PHE A 42 8.64 -25.33 22.33
N SER A 43 9.73 -24.62 22.08
CA SER A 43 9.95 -23.88 20.82
C SER A 43 10.91 -24.57 19.85
N ASP A 44 11.84 -25.39 20.36
CA ASP A 44 12.95 -25.97 19.59
C ASP A 44 12.93 -27.51 19.53
N VAL A 45 11.81 -28.13 19.91
CA VAL A 45 11.68 -29.60 19.90
C VAL A 45 11.51 -30.15 18.49
N LEU A 46 10.82 -29.40 17.62
CA LEU A 46 10.60 -29.71 16.22
C LEU A 46 10.89 -28.46 15.42
N ASN A 47 11.64 -28.60 14.32
CA ASN A 47 11.99 -27.45 13.48
C ASN A 47 10.73 -26.77 12.93
N GLY A 48 10.57 -25.48 13.22
CA GLY A 48 9.44 -24.67 12.78
C GLY A 48 8.12 -24.93 13.51
N ILE A 49 8.12 -25.70 14.60
CA ILE A 49 6.92 -25.97 15.39
C ILE A 49 7.19 -25.63 16.85
N SER A 50 6.41 -24.69 17.38
CA SER A 50 6.36 -24.41 18.81
C SER A 50 5.00 -24.83 19.37
N PHE A 51 5.00 -25.45 20.54
CA PHE A 51 3.76 -25.85 21.23
C PHE A 51 3.82 -25.51 22.71
N THR A 52 2.66 -25.31 23.31
CA THR A 52 2.51 -25.06 24.75
C THR A 52 1.73 -26.21 25.37
N VAL A 53 2.25 -26.79 26.44
CA VAL A 53 1.58 -27.88 27.16
C VAL A 53 0.68 -27.31 28.26
N GLY A 54 -0.55 -27.80 28.31
CA GLY A 54 -1.56 -27.32 29.27
C GLY A 54 -1.79 -28.29 30.43
N LYS A 55 -2.15 -29.53 30.11
CA LYS A 55 -2.41 -30.60 31.09
C LYS A 55 -1.70 -31.88 30.67
N VAL A 56 -1.34 -32.69 31.65
CA VAL A 56 -0.78 -34.04 31.43
C VAL A 56 -1.82 -34.96 30.80
N THR A 57 -1.40 -35.73 29.80
CA THR A 57 -2.14 -36.87 29.25
C THR A 57 -1.80 -38.13 30.03
N VAL A 58 -2.73 -39.08 30.16
CA VAL A 58 -2.50 -40.29 30.96
C VAL A 58 -1.65 -41.27 30.16
N THR A 59 -0.51 -41.68 30.70
CA THR A 59 0.31 -42.78 30.17
C THR A 59 0.09 -44.02 31.02
N SER A 60 -0.05 -45.19 30.39
CA SER A 60 0.07 -46.47 31.11
C SER A 60 1.51 -46.60 31.61
N SER A 61 1.68 -46.79 32.91
CA SER A 61 2.98 -46.82 33.58
C SER A 61 3.80 -48.08 33.33
N ASN A 62 3.24 -49.08 32.63
CA ASN A 62 3.80 -50.44 32.60
C ASN A 62 4.44 -50.85 31.26
N ASP A 63 4.37 -49.98 30.23
CA ASP A 63 4.97 -50.22 28.92
C ASP A 63 6.24 -49.38 28.71
N VAL A 64 7.26 -49.94 28.05
CA VAL A 64 8.47 -49.21 27.63
C VAL A 64 8.60 -49.33 26.10
N PRO A 65 8.41 -48.23 25.33
CA PRO A 65 8.14 -46.87 25.78
C PRO A 65 6.70 -46.66 26.33
N PRO A 66 6.51 -45.70 27.26
CA PRO A 66 5.21 -45.43 27.87
C PRO A 66 4.16 -45.05 26.81
N VAL A 67 3.06 -45.79 26.78
CA VAL A 67 1.95 -45.57 25.85
C VAL A 67 0.96 -44.59 26.48
N VAL A 68 0.64 -43.49 25.78
CA VAL A 68 -0.43 -42.56 26.18
C VAL A 68 -1.77 -43.28 25.99
N THR A 69 -2.46 -43.59 27.08
CA THR A 69 -3.67 -44.41 27.11
C THR A 69 -4.95 -43.59 27.20
N ASP A 70 -4.89 -42.32 27.63
CA ASP A 70 -6.04 -41.41 27.66
C ASP A 70 -5.73 -40.10 26.92
N ASN A 71 -6.57 -39.76 25.93
CA ASN A 71 -6.51 -38.57 25.09
C ASN A 71 -5.12 -38.16 24.53
N PRO A 72 -4.44 -39.00 23.71
CA PRO A 72 -3.24 -38.54 23.00
C PRO A 72 -3.58 -37.33 22.11
N VAL A 73 -2.81 -36.25 22.23
CA VAL A 73 -2.99 -35.05 21.41
C VAL A 73 -2.28 -35.26 20.07
N THR A 74 -3.06 -35.50 19.02
CA THR A 74 -2.54 -35.57 17.65
C THR A 74 -2.43 -34.17 17.05
N VAL A 75 -1.21 -33.76 16.71
CA VAL A 75 -0.95 -32.51 15.99
C VAL A 75 -0.68 -32.82 14.52
N THR A 76 -1.56 -32.35 13.63
CA THR A 76 -1.39 -32.52 12.19
C THR A 76 -0.92 -31.22 11.56
N VAL A 77 0.26 -31.24 10.94
CA VAL A 77 0.75 -30.12 10.12
C VAL A 77 0.23 -30.28 8.70
N LYS A 78 -0.53 -29.31 8.23
CA LYS A 78 -1.05 -29.26 6.85
C LYS A 78 -0.72 -27.92 6.21
N GLN A 79 -0.70 -27.90 4.89
CA GLN A 79 -0.62 -26.65 4.13
C GLN A 79 -1.85 -25.78 4.40
N ASP A 80 -1.62 -24.52 4.75
CA ASP A 80 -2.68 -23.54 4.94
C ASP A 80 -3.07 -22.90 3.59
N ASN A 81 -3.97 -23.58 2.88
CA ASN A 81 -4.51 -23.11 1.61
C ASN A 81 -5.41 -21.89 1.75
N ASP A 82 -5.99 -21.67 2.93
CA ASP A 82 -6.95 -20.58 3.16
C ASP A 82 -6.20 -19.25 3.22
N THR A 83 -5.08 -19.20 3.94
CA THR A 83 -4.21 -18.01 3.99
C THR A 83 -3.65 -17.66 2.61
N ILE A 84 -3.22 -18.66 1.82
CA ILE A 84 -2.71 -18.43 0.46
C ILE A 84 -3.83 -17.93 -0.47
N SER A 85 -5.01 -18.56 -0.40
CA SER A 85 -6.16 -18.15 -1.20
C SER A 85 -6.58 -16.72 -0.86
N LYS A 86 -6.58 -16.37 0.43
CA LYS A 86 -6.87 -15.00 0.89
C LYS A 86 -5.87 -14.00 0.31
N ALA A 87 -4.57 -14.28 0.38
CA ALA A 87 -3.54 -13.39 -0.17
C ALA A 87 -3.71 -13.13 -1.68
N ILE A 88 -4.09 -14.16 -2.44
CA ILE A 88 -4.35 -14.03 -3.89
C ILE A 88 -5.62 -13.21 -4.16
N ASN A 89 -6.68 -13.39 -3.37
CA ASN A 89 -7.90 -12.58 -3.46
C ASN A 89 -7.64 -11.12 -3.09
N ASP A 90 -6.93 -10.86 -2.00
CA ASP A 90 -6.56 -9.50 -1.57
C ASP A 90 -5.73 -8.81 -2.66
N PHE A 91 -4.78 -9.51 -3.26
CA PHE A 91 -4.01 -9.03 -4.41
C PHE A 91 -4.91 -8.68 -5.61
N ALA A 92 -5.81 -9.58 -6.00
CA ALA A 92 -6.71 -9.35 -7.12
C ALA A 92 -7.64 -8.14 -6.86
N GLY A 93 -8.10 -7.98 -5.62
CA GLY A 93 -8.91 -6.84 -5.19
C GLY A 93 -8.14 -5.52 -5.22
N ALA A 94 -6.91 -5.49 -4.70
CA ALA A 94 -6.06 -4.30 -4.72
C ALA A 94 -5.71 -3.86 -6.15
N TYR A 95 -5.32 -4.80 -7.00
CA TYR A 95 -5.07 -4.53 -8.42
C TYR A 95 -6.31 -4.00 -9.14
N SER A 96 -7.47 -4.64 -8.93
CA SER A 96 -8.73 -4.23 -9.58
C SER A 96 -9.18 -2.84 -9.14
N SER A 97 -8.96 -2.50 -7.87
CA SER A 97 -9.22 -1.17 -7.32
C SER A 97 -8.34 -0.12 -7.99
N LEU A 98 -7.03 -0.40 -8.15
CA LEU A 98 -6.10 0.49 -8.83
C LEU A 98 -6.46 0.69 -10.31
N VAL A 99 -6.75 -0.39 -11.04
CA VAL A 99 -7.17 -0.32 -12.45
C VAL A 99 -8.46 0.49 -12.60
N THR A 100 -9.43 0.27 -11.71
CA THR A 100 -10.69 1.02 -11.70
C THR A 100 -10.45 2.51 -11.47
N LEU A 101 -9.60 2.86 -10.49
CA LEU A 101 -9.24 4.23 -10.18
C LEU A 101 -8.57 4.92 -11.38
N LEU A 102 -7.55 4.30 -11.97
CA LEU A 102 -6.83 4.86 -13.12
C LEU A 102 -7.78 5.02 -14.31
N ARG A 103 -8.55 3.99 -14.65
CA ARG A 103 -9.49 4.06 -15.78
C ARG A 103 -10.56 5.13 -15.59
N THR A 104 -11.07 5.29 -14.37
CA THR A 104 -12.07 6.33 -14.07
C THR A 104 -11.49 7.72 -14.25
N ASN A 105 -10.24 7.94 -13.85
CA ASN A 105 -9.57 9.22 -14.01
C ASN A 105 -9.03 9.48 -15.42
N THR A 106 -8.79 8.44 -16.24
CA THR A 106 -8.26 8.57 -17.60
C THR A 106 -9.29 8.28 -18.69
N LYS A 107 -10.59 8.17 -18.37
CA LYS A 107 -11.64 7.97 -19.38
C LYS A 107 -12.32 9.30 -19.71
N TYR A 108 -12.86 9.35 -20.92
CA TYR A 108 -13.91 10.30 -21.29
C TYR A 108 -15.24 9.57 -21.27
N ASP A 109 -16.23 10.15 -20.60
CA ASP A 109 -17.58 9.63 -20.52
C ASP A 109 -18.47 10.35 -21.54
N ASP A 110 -18.78 9.67 -22.65
CA ASP A 110 -19.54 10.27 -23.74
C ASP A 110 -21.01 10.53 -23.37
N SER A 111 -21.55 9.85 -22.36
CA SER A 111 -22.94 10.05 -21.93
C SER A 111 -23.09 11.34 -21.12
N THR A 112 -22.14 11.61 -20.23
CA THR A 112 -22.15 12.80 -19.38
C THR A 112 -21.35 13.96 -19.99
N LYS A 113 -20.63 13.71 -21.10
CA LYS A 113 -19.67 14.63 -21.72
C LYS A 113 -18.61 15.12 -20.72
N THR A 114 -18.26 14.28 -19.74
CA THR A 114 -17.26 14.60 -18.71
C THR A 114 -15.97 13.83 -18.94
N ALA A 115 -14.85 14.53 -18.78
CA ALA A 115 -13.52 13.93 -18.78
C ALA A 115 -13.10 13.61 -17.34
N GLY A 116 -12.46 12.46 -17.14
CA GLY A 116 -11.72 12.22 -15.91
C GLY A 116 -10.57 13.22 -15.74
N THR A 117 -10.14 13.43 -14.50
CA THR A 117 -9.13 14.44 -14.14
C THR A 117 -7.77 14.24 -14.83
N LEU A 118 -7.45 13.00 -15.20
CA LEU A 118 -6.21 12.60 -15.87
C LEU A 118 -6.46 12.19 -17.34
N GLN A 119 -7.57 12.63 -17.93
CA GLN A 119 -7.84 12.39 -19.35
C GLN A 119 -6.71 12.97 -20.21
N GLY A 120 -6.13 12.13 -21.07
CA GLY A 120 -4.99 12.50 -21.91
C GLY A 120 -3.64 12.53 -21.19
N ASP A 121 -3.57 12.20 -19.90
CA ASP A 121 -2.30 12.05 -19.19
C ASP A 121 -1.58 10.77 -19.64
N SER A 122 -0.49 10.95 -20.39
CA SER A 122 0.29 9.83 -20.94
C SER A 122 0.98 9.00 -19.87
N THR A 123 1.30 9.59 -18.71
CA THR A 123 1.92 8.88 -17.59
C THR A 123 0.93 7.92 -16.95
N ALA A 124 -0.30 8.36 -16.68
CA ALA A 124 -1.36 7.53 -16.14
C ALA A 124 -1.74 6.37 -17.08
N VAL A 125 -1.86 6.66 -18.39
CA VAL A 125 -2.09 5.64 -19.42
C VAL A 125 -0.92 4.66 -19.53
N GLY A 126 0.32 5.17 -19.45
CA GLY A 126 1.53 4.35 -19.46
C GLY A 126 1.58 3.36 -18.31
N ILE A 127 1.28 3.81 -17.08
CA ILE A 127 1.20 2.97 -15.88
C ILE A 127 0.15 1.86 -16.06
N LEU A 128 -1.05 2.22 -16.56
CA LEU A 128 -2.12 1.25 -16.80
C LEU A 128 -1.69 0.16 -17.80
N ASN A 129 -0.99 0.55 -18.86
CA ASN A 129 -0.48 -0.38 -19.87
C ASN A 129 0.63 -1.29 -19.30
N GLN A 130 1.54 -0.75 -18.50
CA GLN A 130 2.59 -1.53 -17.84
C GLN A 130 1.99 -2.56 -16.87
N LEU A 131 1.03 -2.15 -16.03
CA LEU A 131 0.31 -3.05 -15.12
C LEU A 131 -0.36 -4.21 -15.86
N ARG A 132 -1.08 -3.91 -16.96
CA ARG A 132 -1.73 -4.91 -17.80
C ARG A 132 -0.71 -5.84 -18.48
N ALA A 133 0.40 -5.30 -18.98
CA ALA A 133 1.45 -6.09 -19.60
C ALA A 133 2.10 -7.06 -18.59
N THR A 134 2.35 -6.60 -17.35
CA THR A 134 2.93 -7.46 -16.30
C THR A 134 1.97 -8.57 -15.89
N ILE A 135 0.69 -8.25 -15.67
CA ILE A 135 -0.34 -9.24 -15.28
C ILE A 135 -0.67 -10.22 -16.41
N GLY A 136 -0.65 -9.75 -17.65
CA GLY A 136 -0.84 -10.58 -18.84
C GLY A 136 0.41 -11.35 -19.27
N SER A 137 1.56 -11.13 -18.61
CA SER A 137 2.81 -11.80 -18.99
C SER A 137 2.75 -13.29 -18.67
N THR A 138 3.41 -14.08 -19.53
CA THR A 138 3.62 -15.50 -19.29
C THR A 138 4.85 -15.71 -18.41
N SER A 139 4.77 -16.66 -17.49
CA SER A 139 5.91 -17.16 -16.71
C SER A 139 6.47 -18.39 -17.40
N GLY A 140 7.74 -18.33 -17.80
CA GLY A 140 8.49 -19.50 -18.29
C GLY A 140 9.00 -20.42 -17.19
N ASN A 141 8.67 -20.13 -15.92
CA ASN A 141 9.28 -20.79 -14.77
C ASN A 141 8.58 -22.09 -14.37
N SER A 142 7.29 -22.20 -14.70
CA SER A 142 6.49 -23.39 -14.48
C SER A 142 6.06 -23.95 -15.82
N SER A 143 6.28 -25.25 -16.04
CA SER A 143 5.75 -25.96 -17.21
C SER A 143 4.26 -26.31 -17.06
N VAL A 144 3.69 -26.13 -15.86
CA VAL A 144 2.29 -26.45 -15.53
C VAL A 144 1.43 -25.19 -15.54
N PHE A 145 1.92 -24.12 -14.91
CA PHE A 145 1.20 -22.86 -14.74
C PHE A 145 1.97 -21.70 -15.33
N THR A 146 1.72 -21.42 -16.61
CA THR A 146 2.43 -20.36 -17.36
C THR A 146 1.73 -19.01 -17.28
N THR A 147 0.46 -18.94 -16.83
CA THR A 147 -0.34 -17.71 -16.75
C THR A 147 -1.13 -17.63 -15.45
N LEU A 148 -1.55 -16.43 -15.04
CA LEU A 148 -2.49 -16.26 -13.92
C LEU A 148 -3.82 -17.00 -14.16
N SER A 149 -4.29 -17.06 -15.40
CA SER A 149 -5.53 -17.76 -15.74
C SER A 149 -5.44 -19.27 -15.48
N SER A 150 -4.24 -19.85 -15.59
CA SER A 150 -4.00 -21.29 -15.32
C SER A 150 -4.16 -21.66 -13.84
N VAL A 151 -4.02 -20.68 -12.93
CA VAL A 151 -4.25 -20.82 -11.48
C VAL A 151 -5.59 -20.22 -11.03
N GLY A 152 -6.47 -19.89 -11.98
CA GLY A 152 -7.81 -19.38 -11.68
C GLY A 152 -7.91 -17.87 -11.46
N VAL A 153 -6.88 -17.08 -11.79
CA VAL A 153 -6.92 -15.61 -11.74
C VAL A 153 -7.03 -15.07 -13.15
N THR A 154 -8.21 -14.60 -13.55
CA THR A 154 -8.50 -14.18 -14.93
C THR A 154 -8.56 -12.67 -15.08
N ILE A 155 -8.06 -12.15 -16.20
CA ILE A 155 -8.16 -10.75 -16.56
C ILE A 155 -9.51 -10.55 -17.26
N GLN A 156 -10.30 -9.60 -16.78
CA GLN A 156 -11.61 -9.25 -17.33
C GLN A 156 -11.45 -8.22 -18.46
N SER A 157 -12.53 -7.99 -19.23
CA SER A 157 -12.52 -7.06 -20.37
C SER A 157 -12.25 -5.60 -19.98
N ASP A 158 -12.59 -5.20 -18.76
CA ASP A 158 -12.26 -3.90 -18.18
C ASP A 158 -10.80 -3.81 -17.68
N GLY A 159 -10.10 -4.94 -17.66
CA GLY A 159 -8.73 -5.10 -17.19
C GLY A 159 -8.59 -5.38 -15.69
N THR A 160 -9.70 -5.59 -14.97
CA THR A 160 -9.70 -6.05 -13.57
C THR A 160 -9.37 -7.54 -13.48
N LEU A 161 -9.15 -8.05 -12.26
CA LEU A 161 -8.92 -9.47 -12.00
C LEU A 161 -10.13 -10.11 -11.34
N ALA A 162 -10.51 -11.30 -11.83
CA ALA A 162 -11.49 -12.16 -11.19
C ALA A 162 -10.81 -13.46 -10.73
N VAL A 163 -11.16 -13.92 -9.53
CA VAL A 163 -10.62 -15.15 -8.95
C VAL A 163 -11.67 -16.25 -8.97
N ASN A 164 -11.35 -17.36 -9.63
CA ASN A 164 -12.15 -18.59 -9.60
C ASN A 164 -11.67 -19.47 -8.43
N SER A 165 -12.44 -19.47 -7.34
CA SER A 165 -12.08 -20.19 -6.10
C SER A 165 -11.82 -21.68 -6.32
N THR A 166 -12.59 -22.35 -7.18
CA THR A 166 -12.43 -23.79 -7.46
C THR A 166 -11.12 -24.07 -8.18
N LYS A 167 -10.82 -23.32 -9.25
CA LYS A 167 -9.54 -23.46 -9.99
C LYS A 167 -8.35 -23.11 -9.11
N LEU A 168 -8.47 -22.05 -8.31
CA LEU A 168 -7.44 -21.65 -7.39
C LEU A 168 -7.15 -22.77 -6.37
N THR A 169 -8.18 -23.29 -5.71
CA THR A 169 -8.04 -24.39 -4.73
C THR A 169 -7.39 -25.62 -5.37
N ASN A 170 -7.80 -26.00 -6.58
CA ASN A 170 -7.20 -27.11 -7.31
C ASN A 170 -5.72 -26.86 -7.65
N SER A 171 -5.36 -25.62 -7.99
CA SER A 171 -3.97 -25.25 -8.31
C SER A 171 -3.06 -25.30 -7.08
N LEU A 172 -3.59 -25.02 -5.88
CA LEU A 172 -2.85 -25.08 -4.61
C LEU A 172 -2.42 -26.51 -4.24
N GLY A 173 -3.04 -27.54 -4.84
CA GLY A 173 -2.52 -28.91 -4.79
C GLY A 173 -1.14 -29.08 -5.44
N LYS A 174 -0.69 -28.09 -6.24
CA LYS A 174 0.66 -28.00 -6.82
C LYS A 174 1.34 -26.69 -6.39
N LEU A 175 1.43 -26.46 -5.08
CA LEU A 175 1.95 -25.22 -4.50
C LEU A 175 3.33 -24.80 -5.04
N ALA A 176 4.24 -25.75 -5.29
CA ALA A 176 5.56 -25.45 -5.84
C ALA A 176 5.47 -24.72 -7.20
N GLU A 177 4.51 -25.12 -8.04
CA GLU A 177 4.27 -24.49 -9.34
C GLU A 177 3.59 -23.12 -9.20
N VAL A 178 2.66 -22.98 -8.26
CA VAL A 178 2.05 -21.68 -7.92
C VAL A 178 3.11 -20.69 -7.40
N LYS A 179 4.03 -21.14 -6.54
CA LYS A 179 5.17 -20.32 -6.06
C LYS A 179 6.05 -19.86 -7.21
N LYS A 180 6.38 -20.73 -8.18
CA LYS A 180 7.17 -20.35 -9.36
C LYS A 180 6.48 -19.29 -10.22
N LEU A 181 5.14 -19.33 -10.32
CA LEU A 181 4.36 -18.35 -11.06
C LEU A 181 4.36 -16.98 -10.37
N PHE A 182 4.14 -16.93 -9.05
CA PHE A 182 3.98 -15.66 -8.32
C PHE A 182 5.28 -15.09 -7.78
N SER A 183 6.10 -15.90 -7.10
CA SER A 183 7.17 -15.44 -6.21
C SER A 183 8.57 -15.87 -6.64
N ASN A 184 8.75 -16.40 -7.85
CA ASN A 184 10.10 -16.69 -8.34
C ASN A 184 10.92 -15.39 -8.36
N ALA A 185 12.16 -15.47 -7.90
CA ALA A 185 13.12 -14.40 -7.98
C ALA A 185 14.36 -14.96 -8.68
N ASN A 186 14.63 -14.45 -9.87
CA ASN A 186 15.79 -14.84 -10.65
C ASN A 186 16.81 -13.69 -10.60
N LEU A 187 17.95 -13.95 -9.96
CA LEU A 187 19.00 -12.95 -9.77
C LEU A 187 19.75 -12.57 -11.07
N THR A 188 19.57 -13.35 -12.15
CA THR A 188 20.30 -13.14 -13.42
C THR A 188 19.39 -12.74 -14.57
N ASP A 189 18.08 -13.02 -14.51
CA ASP A 189 17.12 -12.70 -15.57
C ASP A 189 15.75 -12.34 -15.00
N SER A 190 15.47 -11.04 -14.88
CA SER A 190 14.19 -10.52 -14.37
C SER A 190 12.98 -10.89 -15.24
N ASN A 191 13.16 -11.33 -16.49
CA ASN A 191 12.05 -11.87 -17.28
C ASN A 191 11.54 -13.20 -16.73
N LYS A 192 12.40 -13.91 -15.99
CA LYS A 192 12.07 -15.11 -15.22
C LYS A 192 11.61 -14.78 -13.80
N ASP A 193 11.36 -13.54 -13.44
CA ASP A 193 10.72 -13.23 -12.17
C ASP A 193 9.23 -13.64 -12.19
N GLY A 194 8.74 -14.05 -11.03
CA GLY A 194 7.33 -14.30 -10.79
C GLY A 194 6.53 -13.00 -10.92
N ILE A 195 5.23 -13.14 -11.18
CA ILE A 195 4.36 -12.00 -11.49
C ILE A 195 4.29 -11.01 -10.30
N ALA A 196 4.26 -11.49 -9.06
CA ALA A 196 4.27 -10.62 -7.89
C ALA A 196 5.60 -9.87 -7.73
N THR A 197 6.72 -10.55 -8.01
CA THR A 197 8.06 -9.92 -8.01
C THR A 197 8.13 -8.82 -9.07
N LYS A 198 7.67 -9.08 -10.30
CA LYS A 198 7.63 -8.08 -11.38
C LYS A 198 6.77 -6.86 -11.03
N LEU A 199 5.60 -7.09 -10.41
CA LEU A 199 4.73 -5.99 -9.98
C LEU A 199 5.33 -5.18 -8.83
N ARG A 200 6.02 -5.84 -7.89
CA ARG A 200 6.75 -5.14 -6.83
C ARG A 200 7.82 -4.24 -7.42
N THR A 201 8.66 -4.77 -8.33
CA THR A 201 9.69 -3.99 -9.02
C THR A 201 9.09 -2.83 -9.83
N LEU A 202 7.96 -3.05 -10.51
CA LEU A 202 7.24 -1.99 -11.21
C LEU A 202 6.78 -0.90 -10.21
N GLY A 203 6.18 -1.29 -9.09
CA GLY A 203 5.76 -0.37 -8.03
C GLY A 203 6.93 0.44 -7.48
N ASP A 204 8.04 -0.22 -7.16
CA ASP A 204 9.25 0.41 -6.63
C ASP A 204 9.81 1.45 -7.63
N ASN A 205 9.86 1.12 -8.93
CA ASN A 205 10.32 2.02 -9.97
C ASN A 205 9.38 3.22 -10.20
N LEU A 206 8.06 3.01 -10.08
CA LEU A 206 7.08 4.08 -10.25
C LEU A 206 7.06 5.05 -9.06
N LEU A 207 7.21 4.52 -7.84
CA LEU A 207 7.14 5.27 -6.57
C LEU A 207 8.50 5.79 -6.10
N GLY A 208 9.59 5.35 -6.71
CA GLY A 208 10.93 5.81 -6.38
C GLY A 208 11.11 7.32 -6.52
N PHE A 209 12.21 7.85 -5.97
CA PHE A 209 12.52 9.28 -5.99
C PHE A 209 12.56 9.86 -7.42
N GLU A 210 13.14 9.11 -8.36
CA GLU A 210 13.17 9.46 -9.79
C GLU A 210 12.04 8.81 -10.60
N GLY A 211 11.06 8.21 -9.91
CA GLY A 211 9.96 7.49 -10.52
C GLY A 211 9.01 8.41 -11.31
N ALA A 212 8.25 7.80 -12.21
CA ALA A 212 7.32 8.51 -13.09
C ALA A 212 6.26 9.33 -12.31
N LEU A 213 5.79 8.83 -11.15
CA LEU A 213 4.81 9.54 -10.33
C LEU A 213 5.44 10.75 -9.64
N THR A 214 6.63 10.59 -9.06
CA THR A 214 7.34 11.65 -8.35
C THR A 214 7.71 12.79 -9.31
N THR A 215 8.27 12.45 -10.46
CA THR A 215 8.66 13.41 -11.52
C THR A 215 7.45 14.14 -12.10
N ARG A 216 6.35 13.44 -12.39
CA ARG A 216 5.09 14.07 -12.86
C ARG A 216 4.51 15.02 -11.82
N THR A 217 4.49 14.63 -10.55
CA THR A 217 3.99 15.45 -9.45
C THR A 217 4.82 16.72 -9.28
N ALA A 218 6.16 16.60 -9.33
CA ALA A 218 7.06 17.73 -9.26
C ALA A 218 6.86 18.69 -10.44
N GLY A 219 6.74 18.16 -11.66
CA GLY A 219 6.47 18.95 -12.87
C GLY A 219 5.15 19.72 -12.79
N LEU A 220 4.08 19.08 -12.30
CA LEU A 220 2.79 19.74 -12.09
C LEU A 220 2.87 20.85 -11.04
N LYS A 221 3.58 20.64 -9.91
CA LYS A 221 3.81 21.70 -8.91
C LYS A 221 4.57 22.89 -9.48
N THR A 222 5.59 22.65 -10.30
CA THR A 222 6.33 23.71 -11.00
C THR A 222 5.43 24.48 -11.98
N SER A 223 4.57 23.78 -12.73
CA SER A 223 3.60 24.42 -13.62
C SER A 223 2.64 25.33 -12.86
N VAL A 224 2.10 24.86 -11.72
CA VAL A 224 1.25 25.66 -10.83
C VAL A 224 1.99 26.92 -10.33
N ALA A 225 3.22 26.77 -9.86
CA ALA A 225 4.02 27.90 -9.38
C ALA A 225 4.30 28.94 -10.49
N ASN A 226 4.59 28.49 -11.71
CA ASN A 226 4.82 29.39 -12.85
C ASN A 226 3.52 30.09 -13.28
N ASN A 227 2.38 29.41 -13.23
CA ASN A 227 1.09 30.01 -13.53
C ASN A 227 0.71 31.07 -12.49
N GLN A 228 0.97 30.82 -11.21
CA GLN A 228 0.76 31.82 -10.16
C GLN A 228 1.58 33.08 -10.42
N LYS A 229 2.88 32.94 -10.70
CA LYS A 229 3.74 34.09 -11.03
C LYS A 229 3.22 34.91 -12.21
N ARG A 230 2.70 34.24 -13.25
CA ARG A 230 2.11 34.91 -14.42
C ARG A 230 0.83 35.67 -14.07
N GLN A 231 0.00 35.13 -13.17
CA GLN A 231 -1.19 35.82 -12.67
C GLN A 231 -0.77 37.07 -11.90
N ASP A 232 0.19 36.95 -10.97
CA ASP A 232 0.69 38.07 -10.18
C ASP A 232 1.25 39.20 -11.08
N GLU A 233 2.01 38.84 -12.12
CA GLU A 233 2.52 39.81 -13.10
C GLU A 233 1.41 40.51 -13.91
N LEU A 234 0.36 39.77 -14.29
CA LEU A 234 -0.80 40.33 -15.00
C LEU A 234 -1.59 41.29 -14.10
N ASP A 235 -1.80 40.93 -12.84
CA ASP A 235 -2.49 41.77 -11.85
C ASP A 235 -1.71 43.07 -11.59
N ALA A 236 -0.39 42.99 -11.49
CA ALA A 236 0.48 44.17 -11.38
C ALA A 236 0.37 45.08 -12.61
N ARG A 237 0.33 44.50 -13.82
CA ARG A 237 0.14 45.27 -15.07
C ARG A 237 -1.22 45.93 -15.14
N ALA A 238 -2.28 45.22 -14.77
CA ALA A 238 -3.64 45.76 -14.74
C ALA A 238 -3.74 46.95 -13.77
N THR A 239 -3.14 46.84 -12.58
CA THR A 239 -3.08 47.90 -11.58
C THR A 239 -2.36 49.16 -12.11
N LEU A 240 -1.21 48.98 -12.77
CA LEU A 240 -0.47 50.09 -13.38
C LEU A 240 -1.25 50.74 -14.53
N TYR A 241 -1.92 49.93 -15.34
CA TYR A 241 -2.75 50.41 -16.44
C TYR A 241 -3.91 51.26 -15.91
N GLU A 242 -4.62 50.78 -14.88
CA GLU A 242 -5.69 51.53 -14.21
C GLU A 242 -5.17 52.86 -13.65
N LYS A 243 -4.04 52.84 -12.94
CA LYS A 243 -3.42 54.05 -12.38
C LYS A 243 -3.10 55.08 -13.48
N ARG A 244 -2.53 54.63 -14.60
CA ARG A 244 -2.21 55.49 -15.75
C ARG A 244 -3.48 56.06 -16.38
N LEU A 245 -4.50 55.22 -16.57
CA LEU A 245 -5.76 55.62 -17.17
C LEU A 245 -6.48 56.67 -16.29
N ARG A 246 -6.53 56.47 -14.97
CA ARG A 246 -7.04 57.46 -14.01
C ARG A 246 -6.30 58.80 -14.12
N ALA A 247 -4.97 58.76 -14.17
CA ALA A 247 -4.17 59.98 -14.33
C ALA A 247 -4.44 60.70 -15.66
N GLN A 248 -4.60 59.97 -16.76
CA GLN A 248 -4.95 60.52 -18.07
C GLN A 248 -6.35 61.17 -18.07
N TYR A 249 -7.34 60.52 -17.45
CA TYR A 249 -8.68 61.10 -17.33
C TYR A 249 -8.69 62.35 -16.45
N THR A 250 -8.01 62.35 -15.30
CA THR A 250 -7.90 63.56 -14.47
C THR A 250 -7.20 64.71 -15.19
N ALA A 251 -6.16 64.44 -15.97
CA ALA A 251 -5.49 65.45 -16.79
C ALA A 251 -6.41 65.98 -17.90
N LEU A 252 -7.20 65.11 -18.54
CA LEU A 252 -8.18 65.49 -19.56
C LEU A 252 -9.30 66.36 -18.96
N ASP A 253 -9.77 66.06 -17.75
CA ASP A 253 -10.75 66.90 -17.06
C ASP A 253 -10.19 68.30 -16.76
N GLN A 254 -8.93 68.39 -16.35
CA GLN A 254 -8.25 69.68 -16.11
C GLN A 254 -8.07 70.48 -17.41
N THR A 255 -7.69 69.84 -18.51
CA THR A 255 -7.56 70.54 -19.80
C THR A 255 -8.92 71.01 -20.32
N MET A 256 -9.98 70.21 -20.18
CA MET A 256 -11.34 70.60 -20.54
C MET A 256 -11.86 71.77 -19.68
N ALA A 257 -11.57 71.77 -18.37
CA ALA A 257 -11.87 72.89 -17.49
C ALA A 257 -11.14 74.18 -17.93
N ASN A 258 -9.85 74.09 -18.27
CA ASN A 258 -9.08 75.22 -18.78
C ASN A 258 -9.62 75.73 -20.13
N ILE A 259 -9.97 74.84 -21.06
CA ILE A 259 -10.54 75.20 -22.38
C ILE A 259 -11.89 75.90 -22.22
N SER A 260 -12.77 75.38 -21.35
CA SER A 260 -14.07 76.03 -21.08
C SER A 260 -13.90 77.40 -20.42
N GLY A 261 -12.95 77.55 -19.49
CA GLY A 261 -12.58 78.84 -18.90
C GLY A 261 -12.04 79.83 -19.94
N GLN A 262 -11.15 79.39 -20.84
CA GLN A 262 -10.63 80.20 -21.94
C GLN A 262 -11.73 80.60 -22.93
N SER A 263 -12.62 79.68 -23.30
CA SER A 263 -13.76 79.99 -24.18
C SER A 263 -14.67 81.04 -23.55
N SER A 264 -14.98 80.91 -22.26
CA SER A 264 -15.80 81.89 -21.53
C SER A 264 -15.13 83.27 -21.52
N TYR A 265 -13.83 83.33 -21.26
CA TYR A 265 -13.04 84.56 -21.28
C TYR A 265 -13.03 85.23 -22.66
N VAL A 266 -12.84 84.44 -23.74
CA VAL A 266 -12.90 84.95 -25.12
C VAL A 266 -14.30 85.45 -25.47
N THR A 267 -15.35 84.73 -25.09
CA THR A 267 -16.75 85.18 -25.28
C THR A 267 -17.01 86.50 -24.53
N GLN A 268 -16.48 86.66 -23.32
CA GLN A 268 -16.58 87.91 -22.56
C GLN A 268 -15.81 89.06 -23.22
N MET A 269 -14.61 88.83 -23.76
CA MET A 269 -13.89 89.84 -24.54
C MET A 269 -14.68 90.26 -25.79
N ILE A 270 -15.23 89.31 -26.56
CA ILE A 270 -16.04 89.60 -27.75
C ILE A 270 -17.31 90.38 -27.37
N THR A 271 -17.96 90.01 -26.27
CA THR A 271 -19.17 90.70 -25.79
C THR A 271 -18.86 92.13 -25.36
N ASN A 272 -17.70 92.37 -24.75
CA ASN A 272 -17.25 93.72 -24.38
C ASN A 272 -16.82 94.53 -25.60
N TRP A 273 -16.20 93.92 -26.60
CA TRP A 273 -15.87 94.57 -27.87
C TRP A 273 -17.11 94.98 -28.66
N ASN A 274 -18.16 94.17 -28.67
CA ASN A 274 -19.43 94.49 -29.36
C ASN A 274 -20.31 95.51 -28.62
N LYS A 275 -19.92 95.95 -27.42
CA LYS A 275 -20.61 96.97 -26.62
C LYS A 275 -19.90 98.33 -26.60
N GLY A 276 -18.78 98.46 -27.30
CA GLY A 276 -18.06 99.71 -27.53
C GLY A 276 -18.30 100.28 -28.92
#